data_AF-A0A1F3LKQ4-F1
#
_entry.id   AF-A0A1F3LKQ4-F1
#
_cell.length_a   1.000
_cell.length_b   1.000
_cell.length_c   1.000
_cell.angle_alpha   90.00
_cell.angle_beta   90.00
_cell.angle_gamma   90.00
#
_symmetry.space_group_name_H-M   'P 1'
#
loop_
_entity.id
_entity.type
_entity.pdbx_description
1 polymer ?
#
loop_
_entity_poly.entity_id
_entity_poly.type
_entity_poly.pdbx_seq_one_letter_code
_entity_poly.pdbx_strand_id
1 'polypeptide(L)'
;MFKFKQIEYLRSLHLFENAEKSGLRMKMGEFDTSKWLQRENIKFDDIVSFSRQMPDAKIFIIGSGSDQGFYIYSQKQQTCFKFETQLQAV
;
A
#
# COMPACT_ATOMS: atom_id res chain seq x y z
N MET A 1 13.45 -3.29 -10.38
CA MET A 1 13.80 -2.45 -9.21
C MET A 1 12.51 -2.19 -8.45
N PHE A 2 12.40 -2.63 -7.20
CA PHE A 2 11.14 -2.59 -6.46
C PHE A 2 10.76 -1.13 -6.16
N LYS A 3 9.53 -0.73 -6.51
CA LYS A 3 8.95 0.60 -6.22
C LYS A 3 8.48 0.73 -4.76
N PHE A 4 8.97 -0.12 -3.88
CA PHE A 4 8.53 -0.19 -2.49
C PHE A 4 9.61 0.37 -1.58
N LYS A 5 9.26 1.42 -0.83
CA LYS A 5 10.12 2.00 0.19
C LYS A 5 9.67 1.54 1.56
N GLN A 6 10.61 1.05 2.36
CA GLN A 6 10.34 0.70 3.75
C GLN A 6 9.99 1.95 4.55
N ILE A 7 8.95 1.85 5.37
CA ILE A 7 8.54 2.88 6.32
C ILE A 7 8.47 2.29 7.73
N GLU A 8 8.42 3.16 8.74
CA GLU A 8 8.35 2.74 10.14
C GLU A 8 7.00 2.02 10.40
N TYR A 9 7.10 0.80 10.94
CA TYR A 9 5.96 -0.12 11.06
C TYR A 9 4.93 0.36 12.07
N LEU A 10 5.32 0.80 13.27
CA LEU A 10 4.38 1.24 14.30
C LEU A 10 3.60 2.48 13.87
N ARG A 11 4.29 3.44 13.23
CA ARG A 11 3.67 4.60 12.61
C ARG A 11 2.67 4.18 11.54
N SER A 12 3.01 3.21 10.69
CA SER A 12 2.08 2.72 9.66
C SER A 12 0.78 2.16 10.25
N LEU A 13 0.84 1.47 11.40
CA LEU A 13 -0.36 0.97 12.08
C LEU A 13 -1.28 2.12 12.53
N HIS A 14 -0.72 3.21 13.06
CA HIS A 14 -1.51 4.40 13.40
C HIS A 14 -2.14 5.05 12.17
N LEU A 15 -1.43 5.10 11.03
CA LEU A 15 -2.00 5.60 9.78
C LEU A 15 -3.18 4.75 9.32
N PHE A 16 -3.05 3.42 9.43
CA PHE A 16 -4.09 2.47 9.02
C PHE A 16 -5.34 2.60 9.89
N GLU A 17 -5.17 2.68 11.22
CA GLU A 17 -6.27 2.88 12.16
C GLU A 17 -7.03 4.19 11.87
N ASN A 18 -6.30 5.28 11.62
CA ASN A 18 -6.91 6.55 11.27
C ASN A 18 -7.66 6.48 9.94
N ALA A 19 -7.07 5.85 8.92
CA ALA A 19 -7.73 5.67 7.62
C ALA A 19 -9.01 4.83 7.71
N GLU A 20 -9.05 3.81 8.59
CA GLU A 20 -10.28 3.06 8.85
C GLU A 20 -11.36 3.92 9.49
N LYS A 21 -11.00 4.65 10.57
CA LYS A 21 -11.95 5.53 11.28
C LYS A 21 -12.50 6.64 10.39
N SER A 22 -11.68 7.15 9.47
CA SER A 22 -12.07 8.21 8.52
C SER A 22 -12.71 7.69 7.23
N GLY A 23 -12.88 6.38 7.05
CA GLY A 23 -13.46 5.80 5.83
C GLY A 23 -12.59 5.95 4.58
N LEU A 24 -11.29 6.20 4.74
CA LEU A 24 -10.32 6.38 3.66
C LEU A 24 -9.69 5.06 3.19
N ARG A 25 -9.89 3.99 3.97
CA ARG A 25 -9.45 2.64 3.62
C ARG A 25 -10.22 2.14 2.40
N MET A 26 -9.49 1.86 1.32
CA MET A 26 -10.05 1.19 0.15
C MET A 26 -9.97 -0.34 0.31
N LYS A 27 -10.95 -1.07 -0.20
CA LYS A 27 -10.97 -2.55 -0.15
C LYS A 27 -10.62 -3.15 -1.51
N MET A 28 -9.78 -4.19 -1.49
CA MET A 28 -9.49 -4.96 -2.70
C MET A 28 -10.78 -5.61 -3.24
N GLY A 29 -10.92 -5.65 -4.56
CA GLY A 29 -12.11 -6.17 -5.24
C GLY A 29 -13.20 -5.13 -5.50
N GLU A 30 -13.13 -3.94 -4.88
CA GLU A 30 -14.02 -2.83 -5.22
C GLU A 30 -13.60 -2.16 -6.54
N PHE A 31 -14.58 -1.67 -7.29
CA PHE A 31 -14.36 -1.05 -8.60
C PHE A 31 -13.50 0.21 -8.50
N ASP A 32 -13.75 1.05 -7.50
CA ASP A 32 -12.98 2.29 -7.31
C ASP A 32 -11.54 2.02 -6.88
N THR A 33 -11.30 0.97 -6.09
CA THR A 33 -9.96 0.49 -5.78
C THR A 33 -9.24 0.04 -7.05
N SER A 34 -9.93 -0.69 -7.93
CA SER A 34 -9.35 -1.15 -9.19
C SER A 34 -8.97 0.02 -10.11
N LYS A 35 -9.84 1.04 -10.21
CA LYS A 35 -9.54 2.28 -10.93
C LYS A 35 -8.33 3.02 -10.35
N TRP A 36 -8.28 3.14 -9.03
CA TRP A 36 -7.18 3.81 -8.33
C TRP A 36 -5.85 3.09 -8.59
N LEU A 37 -5.80 1.76 -8.44
CA LEU A 37 -4.60 0.96 -8.71
C LEU A 37 -4.09 1.12 -10.15
N GLN A 38 -4.99 1.16 -11.13
CA GLN A 38 -4.65 1.41 -12.53
C GLN A 38 -4.05 2.81 -12.72
N ARG A 39 -4.65 3.85 -12.11
CA ARG A 39 -4.14 5.23 -12.19
C ARG A 39 -2.74 5.36 -11.59
N GLU A 40 -2.48 4.71 -10.45
CA GLU A 40 -1.16 4.76 -9.80
C GLU A 40 -0.12 3.85 -10.47
N ASN A 41 -0.48 3.15 -11.56
CA ASN A 41 0.38 2.24 -12.31
C ASN A 41 1.04 1.17 -11.41
N ILE A 42 0.26 0.65 -10.47
CA ILE A 42 0.65 -0.45 -9.59
C ILE A 42 0.35 -1.75 -10.32
N LYS A 43 1.40 -2.46 -10.75
CA LYS A 43 1.24 -3.75 -11.44
C LYS A 43 1.05 -4.87 -10.44
N PHE A 44 0.09 -5.74 -10.70
CA PHE A 44 -0.18 -6.91 -9.86
C PHE A 44 1.06 -7.81 -9.72
N ASP A 45 1.85 -7.96 -10.78
CA ASP A 45 3.08 -8.77 -10.75
C ASP A 45 4.13 -8.24 -9.76
N ASP A 46 4.22 -6.92 -9.56
CA ASP A 46 5.12 -6.32 -8.58
C ASP A 46 4.66 -6.67 -7.15
N ILE A 47 3.35 -6.64 -6.91
CA ILE A 47 2.74 -7.01 -5.63
C ILE A 47 2.99 -8.50 -5.34
N VAL A 48 2.74 -9.38 -6.32
CA VAL A 48 2.93 -10.83 -6.18
C VAL A 48 4.40 -11.18 -5.95
N SER A 49 5.31 -10.54 -6.68
CA SER A 49 6.75 -10.78 -6.54
C SER A 49 7.26 -10.34 -5.16
N PHE A 50 6.72 -9.24 -4.63
CA PHE A 50 7.04 -8.76 -3.30
C PHE A 50 6.44 -9.65 -2.20
N SER A 51 5.16 -10.02 -2.32
CA SER A 51 4.46 -10.83 -1.31
C SER A 51 5.05 -12.24 -1.15
N ARG A 52 5.67 -12.80 -2.18
CA ARG A 52 6.40 -14.09 -2.07
C ARG A 52 7.54 -14.07 -1.04
N GLN A 53 8.10 -12.90 -0.74
CA GLN A 53 9.17 -12.75 0.26
C GLN A 53 8.63 -12.67 1.70
N MET A 54 7.32 -12.42 1.85
CA MET A 54 6.64 -12.21 3.13
C MET A 54 5.34 -13.03 3.13
N PRO A 55 5.38 -14.30 3.60
CA PRO A 55 4.22 -15.19 3.55
C PRO A 55 2.99 -14.67 4.32
N ASP A 56 3.18 -13.74 5.25
CA ASP A 56 2.13 -13.08 6.02
C ASP A 56 1.84 -11.64 5.57
N ALA A 57 2.28 -11.26 4.36
CA ALA A 57 2.06 -9.95 3.79
C ALA A 57 0.57 -9.61 3.72
N LYS A 58 0.23 -8.44 4.24
CA LYS A 58 -1.10 -7.83 4.16
C LYS A 58 -1.03 -6.55 3.36
N ILE A 59 -2.08 -6.29 2.59
CA ILE A 59 -2.22 -5.08 1.77
C ILE A 59 -3.14 -4.09 2.51
N PHE A 60 -2.74 -2.82 2.52
CA PHE A 60 -3.57 -1.72 2.98
C PHE A 60 -3.52 -0.58 1.95
N ILE A 61 -4.67 -0.01 1.60
CA ILE A 61 -4.76 1.05 0.59
C ILE A 61 -5.49 2.23 1.21
N ILE A 62 -4.85 3.41 1.17
CA ILE A 62 -5.43 4.68 1.57
C ILE A 62 -5.70 5.47 0.30
N GLY A 63 -6.97 5.74 0.01
CA GLY A 63 -7.39 6.28 -1.30
C GLY A 63 -7.15 7.77 -1.51
N SER A 64 -7.07 8.54 -0.43
CA SER A 64 -6.92 10.00 -0.47
C SER A 64 -6.30 10.55 0.82
N GLY A 65 -5.87 11.82 0.78
CA GLY A 65 -5.24 12.51 1.90
C GLY A 65 -3.70 12.46 1.88
N SER A 66 -3.07 13.02 2.92
CA SER A 66 -1.60 13.06 3.07
C SER A 66 -0.96 11.68 3.09
N ASP A 67 -1.69 10.70 3.61
CA ASP A 67 -1.24 9.32 3.75
C ASP A 67 -1.77 8.43 2.61
N GLN A 68 -2.25 9.01 1.52
CA GLN A 68 -2.64 8.26 0.33
C GLN A 68 -1.49 7.35 -0.11
N GLY A 69 -1.82 6.11 -0.46
CA GLY A 69 -0.84 5.17 -0.99
C GLY A 69 -1.26 3.71 -0.88
N PHE A 70 -0.41 2.87 -1.47
CA PHE A 70 -0.50 1.42 -1.41
C PHE A 70 0.58 0.90 -0.47
N TYR A 71 0.17 0.10 0.51
CA TYR A 71 1.02 -0.39 1.58
C TYR A 71 1.02 -1.91 1.61
N ILE A 72 2.18 -2.50 1.82
CA ILE A 72 2.36 -3.92 2.15
C ILE A 72 3.05 -3.99 3.51
N TYR A 73 2.48 -4.74 4.44
CA TYR A 73 3.07 -4.93 5.76
C TYR A 73 3.05 -6.39 6.21
N SER A 74 4.01 -6.78 7.04
CA SER A 74 4.10 -8.08 7.69
C SER A 74 4.04 -7.86 9.20
N GLN A 75 3.08 -8.51 9.86
CA GLN A 75 2.96 -8.42 11.30
C GLN A 75 4.02 -9.29 12.00
N LYS A 76 4.36 -10.44 11.42
CA LYS A 76 5.38 -11.34 11.96
C LYS A 76 6.78 -10.72 11.88
N GLN A 77 7.08 -10.04 10.78
CA GLN A 77 8.39 -9.41 10.58
C GLN A 77 8.44 -7.97 11.10
N GLN A 78 7.30 -7.38 11.51
CA GLN A 78 7.19 -5.99 11.94
C GLN A 78 7.74 -5.00 10.90
N THR A 79 7.41 -5.22 9.63
CA THR A 79 7.87 -4.39 8.51
C THR A 79 6.68 -3.82 7.73
N CYS A 80 6.86 -2.62 7.20
CA CYS A 80 5.89 -1.99 6.31
C CYS A 80 6.61 -1.31 5.15
N PHE A 81 5.99 -1.39 3.97
CA PHE A 81 6.48 -0.84 2.73
C PHE A 81 5.38 -0.04 2.07
N LYS A 82 5.72 1.17 1.62
CA LYS A 82 4.85 2.02 0.82
C LYS A 82 5.30 1.99 -0.64
N PHE A 83 4.36 1.83 -1.56
CA PHE A 83 4.63 1.99 -2.98
C PHE A 83 4.89 3.47 -3.28
N GLU A 84 6.04 3.77 -3.87
CA GLU A 84 6.39 5.08 -4.42
C GLU A 84 6.31 5.00 -5.95
N THR A 85 5.34 5.72 -6.52
CA THR A 85 5.35 5.98 -7.96
C THR A 85 6.46 6.99 -8.22
N GLN A 86 7.45 6.63 -9.07
CA GLN A 86 8.28 7.65 -9.70
C GLN A 86 7.35 8.47 -10.59
N LEU A 87 6.87 9.60 -10.07
CA LEU A 87 6.43 10.69 -10.93
C LEU A 87 7.62 10.99 -11.84
N GLN A 88 7.53 10.57 -13.10
CA GLN A 88 8.23 11.31 -14.14
C GLN A 88 7.65 12.71 -14.05
N ALA A 89 8.42 13.63 -13.46
CA ALA A 89 8.17 15.05 -13.62
C ALA A 89 8.09 15.29 -15.14
N VAL A 90 6.89 15.67 -15.59
CA VAL A 90 6.69 16.20 -16.94
C VAL A 90 7.26 17.60 -16.99
#